data_AF-A0AAD4H9I4-F1
#
_entry.id   AF-A0AAD4H9I4-F1
#
_cell.length_a   1.000
_cell.length_b   1.000
_cell.length_c   1.000
_cell.angle_alpha   90.00
_cell.angle_beta   90.00
_cell.angle_gamma   90.00
#
_symmetry.space_group_name_H-M   'P 1'
#
loop_
_entity.id
_entity.type
_entity.pdbx_description
1 polymer ?
#
loop_
_entity_poly.entity_id
_entity_poly.type
_entity_poly.pdbx_seq_one_letter_code
_entity_poly.pdbx_strand_id
1 'polypeptide(L)'
;MDETDIVNGKADYRRTFAHHSKLKQIIPIDNPYTLRMIHQVNRLQFLKEIILSENLNLGKETAGILRSMIKSKTPEIVQDIGYDQNVVDSLCYAMINEAEPMHRRQDVVFYVHQLCTMAKTLKMNIYKKLSPFYFTRLLNFAVRSSDTQVKQACIEILQVASDTNPNFIRSHIARCLSTNCFKGFFDTITNHSLTGSDASIMPQFKSPSVCLA
;
A
#
# COMPACT_ATOMS: atom_id res chain seq x y z
N MET A 1 -30.58 -14.52 -25.02
CA MET A 1 -29.80 -14.30 -23.78
C MET A 1 -30.52 -15.09 -22.71
N ASP A 2 -29.89 -16.16 -22.23
CA ASP A 2 -30.49 -17.11 -21.29
C ASP A 2 -30.51 -16.51 -19.86
N GLU A 3 -31.61 -16.71 -19.14
CA GLU A 3 -31.90 -16.10 -17.84
C GLU A 3 -30.99 -16.66 -16.72
N THR A 4 -30.44 -17.85 -16.95
CA THR A 4 -29.50 -18.58 -16.10
C THR A 4 -28.10 -17.95 -16.03
N ASP A 5 -27.60 -17.34 -17.12
CA ASP A 5 -26.30 -16.65 -17.16
C ASP A 5 -26.29 -15.40 -16.27
N ILE A 6 -27.42 -14.69 -16.20
CA ILE A 6 -27.59 -13.49 -15.38
C ILE A 6 -27.58 -13.85 -13.88
N VAL A 7 -28.14 -14.99 -13.52
CA VAL A 7 -28.20 -15.47 -12.12
C VAL A 7 -26.83 -15.93 -11.63
N ASN A 8 -26.05 -16.60 -12.48
CA ASN A 8 -24.68 -17.02 -12.17
C ASN A 8 -23.72 -15.82 -12.04
N GLY A 9 -23.77 -14.86 -12.98
CA GLY A 9 -22.99 -13.63 -12.87
C GLY A 9 -23.25 -12.89 -11.55
N LYS A 10 -24.53 -12.74 -11.17
CA LYS A 10 -24.93 -12.11 -9.89
C LYS A 10 -24.41 -12.85 -8.65
N ALA A 11 -24.34 -14.18 -8.67
CA ALA A 11 -23.84 -14.97 -7.54
C ALA A 11 -22.33 -14.82 -7.36
N ASP A 12 -21.58 -14.79 -8.45
CA ASP A 12 -20.14 -14.56 -8.42
C ASP A 12 -19.81 -13.12 -8.06
N TYR A 13 -20.57 -12.11 -8.56
CA TYR A 13 -20.39 -10.71 -8.13
C TYR A 13 -20.56 -10.52 -6.63
N ARG A 14 -21.55 -11.19 -6.02
CA ARG A 14 -21.77 -11.12 -4.57
C ARG A 14 -20.60 -11.74 -3.78
N ARG A 15 -20.01 -12.84 -4.27
CA ARG A 15 -18.85 -13.47 -3.64
C ARG A 15 -17.60 -12.60 -3.78
N THR A 16 -17.35 -12.05 -4.97
CA THR A 16 -16.23 -11.15 -5.24
C THR A 16 -16.36 -9.85 -4.45
N PHE A 17 -17.57 -9.28 -4.35
CA PHE A 17 -17.85 -8.12 -3.51
C PHE A 17 -17.63 -8.43 -2.03
N ALA A 18 -18.15 -9.55 -1.52
CA ALA A 18 -17.98 -9.92 -0.12
C ALA A 18 -16.51 -10.18 0.27
N HIS A 19 -15.67 -10.58 -0.68
CA HIS A 19 -14.22 -10.69 -0.49
C HIS A 19 -13.51 -9.33 -0.57
N HIS A 20 -13.86 -8.47 -1.53
CA HIS A 20 -13.27 -7.13 -1.70
C HIS A 20 -13.78 -6.10 -0.68
N SER A 21 -14.97 -6.30 -0.08
CA SER A 21 -15.58 -5.35 0.84
C SER A 21 -15.06 -5.45 2.28
N LYS A 22 -14.28 -6.50 2.60
CA LYS A 22 -13.70 -6.67 3.94
C LYS A 22 -12.46 -5.79 4.06
N LEU A 23 -12.68 -4.57 4.57
CA LEU A 23 -11.60 -3.69 4.99
C LEU A 23 -10.77 -4.42 6.07
N LYS A 24 -9.54 -4.83 5.74
CA LYS A 24 -8.60 -5.34 6.74
C LYS A 24 -8.05 -4.14 7.52
N GLN A 25 -8.69 -3.82 8.63
CA GLN A 25 -8.26 -2.73 9.50
C GLN A 25 -7.00 -3.12 10.26
N ILE A 26 -5.86 -2.70 9.76
CA ILE A 26 -4.58 -2.94 10.44
C ILE A 26 -4.50 -2.03 11.65
N ILE A 27 -4.85 -0.75 11.53
CA ILE A 27 -4.82 0.20 12.64
C ILE A 27 -6.21 0.79 12.84
N PRO A 28 -6.69 0.91 14.09
CA PRO A 28 -7.93 1.61 14.37
C PRO A 28 -7.86 3.03 13.81
N ILE A 29 -8.90 3.43 13.07
CA ILE A 29 -9.06 4.77 12.51
C ILE A 29 -10.17 5.40 13.35
N ASP A 30 -9.79 6.35 14.19
CA ASP A 30 -10.70 6.95 15.17
C ASP A 30 -11.70 7.90 14.50
N ASN A 31 -11.32 8.54 13.39
CA ASN A 31 -12.20 9.46 12.68
C ASN A 31 -13.25 8.71 11.83
N PRO A 32 -14.55 8.75 12.20
CA PRO A 32 -15.60 8.07 11.45
C PRO A 32 -15.81 8.65 10.05
N TYR A 33 -15.43 9.91 9.84
CA TYR A 33 -15.50 10.55 8.52
C TYR A 33 -14.46 9.95 7.56
N THR A 34 -13.20 9.85 7.98
CA THR A 34 -12.13 9.18 7.22
C THR A 34 -12.50 7.73 6.91
N LEU A 35 -13.08 7.01 7.88
CA LEU A 35 -13.54 5.64 7.67
C LEU A 35 -14.63 5.55 6.59
N ARG A 36 -15.62 6.46 6.60
CA ARG A 36 -16.64 6.53 5.53
C ARG A 36 -16.02 6.81 4.17
N MET A 37 -15.03 7.70 4.09
CA MET A 37 -14.33 8.00 2.84
C MET A 37 -13.58 6.79 2.30
N ILE A 38 -12.88 6.04 3.16
CA ILE A 38 -12.22 4.78 2.78
C ILE A 38 -13.24 3.80 2.22
N HIS A 39 -14.37 3.59 2.90
CA HIS A 39 -15.42 2.71 2.39
C HIS A 39 -15.97 3.14 1.03
N GLN A 40 -16.12 4.45 0.79
CA GLN A 40 -16.54 4.96 -0.52
C GLN A 40 -15.49 4.70 -1.59
N VAL A 41 -14.21 4.96 -1.31
CA VAL A 41 -13.10 4.67 -2.23
C VAL A 41 -13.05 3.18 -2.57
N ASN A 42 -13.17 2.30 -1.59
CA ASN A 42 -13.15 0.84 -1.82
C ASN A 42 -14.31 0.39 -2.72
N ARG A 43 -15.52 0.95 -2.51
CA ARG A 43 -16.68 0.66 -3.37
C ARG A 43 -16.48 1.15 -4.81
N LEU A 44 -15.92 2.35 -4.99
CA LEU A 44 -15.62 2.90 -6.30
C LEU A 44 -14.52 2.10 -7.02
N GLN A 45 -13.51 1.64 -6.29
CA GLN A 45 -12.45 0.78 -6.83
C GLN A 45 -12.99 -0.58 -7.27
N PHE A 46 -13.82 -1.20 -6.45
CA PHE A 46 -14.51 -2.44 -6.81
C PHE A 46 -15.36 -2.27 -8.07
N LEU A 47 -16.16 -1.19 -8.14
CA LEU A 47 -16.96 -0.90 -9.32
C LEU A 47 -16.09 -0.68 -10.57
N LYS A 48 -14.96 0.02 -10.42
CA LYS A 48 -13.97 0.20 -11.50
C LYS A 48 -13.42 -1.14 -11.97
N GLU A 49 -13.08 -2.06 -11.06
CA GLU A 49 -12.56 -3.39 -11.41
C GLU A 49 -13.59 -4.23 -12.15
N ILE A 50 -14.84 -4.26 -11.69
CA ILE A 50 -15.98 -4.91 -12.36
C ILE A 50 -16.14 -4.43 -13.80
N ILE A 51 -16.19 -3.10 -13.99
CA ILE A 51 -16.40 -2.50 -15.31
C ILE A 51 -15.27 -2.89 -16.27
N LEU A 52 -14.03 -2.93 -15.76
CA LEU A 52 -12.86 -3.30 -16.55
C LEU A 52 -12.77 -4.82 -16.82
N SER A 53 -13.19 -5.67 -15.89
CA SER A 53 -13.07 -7.12 -16.01
C SER A 53 -14.13 -7.75 -16.90
N GLU A 54 -15.33 -7.18 -16.95
CA GLU A 54 -16.48 -7.79 -17.65
C GLU A 54 -16.60 -7.38 -19.12
N ASN A 55 -15.67 -6.58 -19.65
CA ASN A 55 -15.84 -5.91 -20.95
C ASN A 55 -17.21 -5.22 -21.07
N LEU A 56 -17.75 -4.73 -19.93
CA LEU A 56 -18.98 -3.97 -19.93
C LEU A 56 -18.73 -2.75 -20.82
N ASN A 57 -19.55 -2.58 -21.87
CA ASN A 57 -19.48 -1.45 -22.80
C ASN A 57 -19.81 -0.08 -22.13
N LEU A 58 -19.75 0.01 -20.80
CA LEU A 58 -19.61 1.26 -20.07
C LEU A 58 -18.21 1.80 -20.39
N GLY A 59 -18.10 2.56 -21.48
CA GLY A 59 -16.84 2.92 -22.12
C GLY A 59 -15.79 3.61 -21.25
N LYS A 60 -14.62 3.89 -21.84
CA LYS A 60 -13.46 4.53 -21.20
C LYS A 60 -13.80 5.79 -20.37
N GLU A 61 -14.86 6.50 -20.75
CA GLU A 61 -15.40 7.66 -20.06
C GLU A 61 -15.90 7.34 -18.64
N THR A 62 -16.71 6.30 -18.45
CA THR A 62 -17.21 5.89 -17.12
C THR A 62 -16.06 5.48 -16.20
N ALA A 63 -15.08 4.72 -16.72
CA ALA A 63 -13.86 4.39 -15.98
C ALA A 63 -13.02 5.64 -15.65
N GLY A 64 -13.06 6.67 -16.50
CA GLY A 64 -12.46 8.00 -16.23
C GLY A 64 -13.14 8.73 -15.08
N ILE A 65 -14.48 8.76 -15.06
CA ILE A 65 -15.29 9.37 -13.99
C ILE A 65 -15.00 8.69 -12.66
N LEU A 66 -15.00 7.35 -12.61
CA LEU A 66 -14.70 6.60 -11.38
C LEU A 66 -13.28 6.90 -10.87
N ARG A 67 -12.28 6.93 -11.76
CA ARG A 67 -10.91 7.33 -11.41
C ARG A 67 -10.85 8.74 -10.83
N SER A 68 -11.61 9.69 -11.40
CA SER A 68 -11.70 11.05 -10.88
C SER A 68 -12.35 11.10 -9.48
N MET A 69 -13.46 10.37 -9.29
CA MET A 69 -14.16 10.29 -8.00
C MET A 69 -13.33 9.63 -6.89
N ILE A 70 -12.46 8.68 -7.24
CA ILE A 70 -11.47 8.09 -6.32
C ILE A 70 -10.43 9.15 -5.99
N LYS A 71 -9.80 9.74 -7.02
CA LYS A 71 -8.72 10.72 -6.88
C LYS A 71 -9.14 11.97 -6.11
N SER A 72 -10.42 12.36 -6.13
CA SER A 72 -10.90 13.51 -5.35
C SER A 72 -11.00 13.24 -3.84
N LYS A 73 -11.12 11.98 -3.42
CA LYS A 73 -11.25 11.57 -2.00
C LYS A 73 -9.92 11.15 -1.38
N THR A 74 -9.03 10.57 -2.19
CA THR A 74 -7.70 10.10 -1.74
C THR A 74 -6.88 11.16 -0.98
N PRO A 75 -6.83 12.46 -1.36
CA PRO A 75 -6.03 13.46 -0.65
C PRO A 75 -6.41 13.62 0.82
N GLU A 76 -7.71 13.69 1.09
CA GLU A 76 -8.24 13.87 2.44
C GLU A 76 -7.96 12.64 3.31
N ILE A 77 -8.13 11.42 2.77
CA ILE A 77 -7.79 10.17 3.46
C ILE A 77 -6.29 10.13 3.83
N VAL A 78 -5.41 10.43 2.87
CA VAL A 78 -3.95 10.41 3.09
C VAL A 78 -3.53 11.51 4.06
N GLN A 79 -4.20 12.66 4.04
CA GLN A 79 -3.95 13.73 4.98
C GLN A 79 -4.38 13.34 6.40
N ASP A 80 -5.59 12.83 6.58
CA ASP A 80 -6.09 12.42 7.89
C ASP A 80 -5.20 11.33 8.50
N ILE A 81 -4.91 10.28 7.72
CA ILE A 81 -4.19 9.10 8.22
C ILE A 81 -2.69 9.37 8.33
N GLY A 82 -2.09 10.01 7.33
CA GLY A 82 -0.66 10.27 7.29
C GLY A 82 -0.21 11.31 8.33
N TYR A 83 -1.13 12.13 8.82
CA TYR A 83 -0.85 13.14 9.84
C TYR A 83 -1.37 12.77 11.24
N ASP A 84 -2.12 11.68 11.39
CA ASP A 84 -2.57 11.16 12.68
C ASP A 84 -1.41 10.54 13.45
N GLN A 85 -1.10 11.13 14.60
CA GLN A 85 -0.01 10.68 15.47
C GLN A 85 -0.31 9.31 16.08
N ASN A 86 -1.58 9.00 16.40
CA ASN A 86 -1.96 7.72 16.98
C ASN A 86 -1.71 6.56 15.99
N VAL A 87 -1.97 6.82 14.70
CA VAL A 87 -1.68 5.86 13.63
C VAL A 87 -0.17 5.64 13.50
N VAL A 88 0.60 6.72 13.44
CA VAL A 88 2.08 6.63 13.35
C VAL A 88 2.66 5.90 14.56
N ASP A 89 2.20 6.21 15.76
CA ASP A 89 2.68 5.57 16.99
C ASP A 89 2.31 4.09 17.04
N SER A 90 1.10 3.72 16.59
CA SER A 90 0.67 2.33 16.48
C SER A 90 1.49 1.54 15.46
N LEU A 91 1.81 2.15 14.30
CA LEU A 91 2.72 1.56 13.30
C LEU A 91 4.11 1.35 13.92
N CYS A 92 4.62 2.35 14.63
CA CYS A 92 5.91 2.29 15.30
C CYS A 92 5.95 1.18 16.36
N TYR A 93 4.92 1.12 17.21
CA TYR A 93 4.80 0.11 18.26
C TYR A 93 4.84 -1.31 17.68
N ALA A 94 4.05 -1.58 16.62
CA ALA A 94 3.99 -2.89 16.00
C ALA A 94 5.36 -3.37 15.45
N MET A 95 6.18 -2.43 14.96
CA MET A 95 7.52 -2.73 14.47
C MET A 95 8.56 -2.83 15.58
N ILE A 96 8.35 -2.16 16.71
CA ILE A 96 9.30 -2.10 17.82
C ILE A 96 9.12 -3.27 18.78
N ASN A 97 7.87 -3.65 19.07
CA ASN A 97 7.53 -4.68 20.04
C ASN A 97 7.85 -6.07 19.49
N GLU A 98 8.82 -6.77 20.08
CA GLU A 98 9.25 -8.13 19.69
C GLU A 98 8.24 -9.23 20.01
N ALA A 99 7.25 -8.95 20.86
CA ALA A 99 6.14 -9.85 21.12
C ALA A 99 5.10 -9.87 19.98
N GLU A 100 5.14 -8.92 19.04
CA GLU A 100 4.19 -8.88 17.93
C GLU A 100 4.48 -10.00 16.91
N PRO A 101 3.44 -10.72 16.45
CA PRO A 101 3.62 -11.83 15.53
C PRO A 101 4.10 -11.33 14.16
N MET A 102 4.83 -12.19 13.43
CA MET A 102 5.44 -11.77 12.15
C MET A 102 4.42 -11.28 11.12
N HIS A 103 3.25 -11.93 11.03
CA HIS A 103 2.19 -11.53 10.09
C HIS A 103 1.69 -10.10 10.35
N ARG A 104 1.67 -9.66 11.61
CA ARG A 104 1.27 -8.30 11.99
C ARG A 104 2.25 -7.25 11.49
N ARG A 105 3.54 -7.56 11.56
CA ARG A 105 4.61 -6.69 11.03
C ARG A 105 4.60 -6.66 9.50
N GLN A 106 4.31 -7.78 8.84
CA GLN A 106 4.13 -7.82 7.38
C GLN A 106 2.95 -6.94 6.95
N ASP A 107 1.82 -7.05 7.66
CA ASP A 107 0.66 -6.20 7.45
C ASP A 107 1.02 -4.71 7.56
N VAL A 108 1.81 -4.32 8.56
CA VAL A 108 2.30 -2.94 8.72
C VAL A 108 3.15 -2.50 7.53
N VAL A 109 4.03 -3.35 7.00
CA VAL A 109 4.80 -3.02 5.79
C VAL A 109 3.87 -2.75 4.60
N PHE A 110 2.86 -3.60 4.38
CA PHE A 110 1.89 -3.39 3.31
C PHE A 110 1.04 -2.13 3.51
N TYR A 111 0.65 -1.83 4.75
CA TYR A 111 -0.07 -0.60 5.08
C TYR A 111 0.74 0.64 4.71
N VAL A 112 2.00 0.68 5.13
CA VAL A 112 2.90 1.79 4.83
C VAL A 112 3.16 1.91 3.34
N HIS A 113 3.33 0.78 2.66
CA HIS A 113 3.50 0.74 1.22
C HIS A 113 2.32 1.40 0.50
N GLN A 114 1.08 1.01 0.84
CA GLN A 114 -0.11 1.63 0.25
C GLN A 114 -0.20 3.12 0.54
N LEU A 115 0.06 3.54 1.79
CA LEU A 115 0.04 4.95 2.16
C LEU A 115 1.07 5.76 1.34
N CYS A 116 2.28 5.22 1.18
CA CYS A 116 3.34 5.82 0.34
C CYS A 116 2.92 5.92 -1.12
N THR A 117 2.31 4.88 -1.69
CA THR A 117 1.87 4.86 -3.09
C THR A 117 0.75 5.87 -3.36
N MET A 118 -0.19 6.01 -2.44
CA MET A 118 -1.22 7.06 -2.51
C MET A 118 -0.59 8.46 -2.39
N ALA A 119 0.28 8.66 -1.41
CA ALA A 119 0.99 9.93 -1.22
C ALA A 119 1.83 10.33 -2.44
N LYS A 120 2.48 9.37 -3.12
CA LYS A 120 3.22 9.61 -4.37
C LYS A 120 2.32 10.17 -5.47
N THR A 121 1.15 9.57 -5.66
CA THR A 121 0.17 10.01 -6.68
C THR A 121 -0.33 11.43 -6.40
N LEU A 122 -0.36 11.81 -5.12
CA LEU A 122 -0.79 13.12 -4.65
C LEU A 122 0.35 14.12 -4.49
N LYS A 123 1.62 13.71 -4.71
CA LYS A 123 2.83 14.50 -4.43
C LYS A 123 2.89 15.03 -2.99
N MET A 124 2.35 14.27 -2.04
CA MET A 124 2.35 14.60 -0.62
C MET A 124 3.56 14.00 0.09
N ASN A 125 4.20 14.76 0.97
CA ASN A 125 5.34 14.30 1.75
C ASN A 125 4.91 13.83 3.15
N ILE A 126 4.62 12.53 3.27
CA ILE A 126 4.23 11.89 4.53
C ILE A 126 5.42 11.45 5.40
N TYR A 127 6.63 11.41 4.84
CA TYR A 127 7.82 10.89 5.52
C TYR A 127 8.33 11.79 6.65
N LYS A 128 7.93 13.07 6.67
CA LYS A 128 8.31 14.02 7.73
C LYS A 128 7.86 13.57 9.12
N LYS A 129 6.75 12.84 9.21
CA LYS A 129 6.19 12.36 10.49
C LYS A 129 6.67 10.98 10.88
N LEU A 130 7.27 10.23 9.96
CA LEU A 130 7.83 8.92 10.27
C LEU A 130 9.18 9.11 10.97
N SER A 131 9.28 8.66 12.21
CA SER A 131 10.54 8.70 12.96
C SER A 131 11.66 7.97 12.17
N PRO A 132 12.88 8.53 12.05
CA PRO A 132 13.99 7.88 11.35
C PRO A 132 14.30 6.48 11.90
N PHE A 133 14.10 6.27 13.20
CA PHE A 133 14.29 4.98 13.85
C PHE A 133 13.26 3.94 13.37
N TYR A 134 11.99 4.33 13.30
CA TYR A 134 10.92 3.49 12.78
C TYR A 134 11.19 3.08 11.32
N PHE A 135 11.55 4.05 10.47
CA PHE A 135 11.84 3.77 9.06
C PHE A 135 12.98 2.77 8.91
N THR A 136 14.05 2.87 9.73
CA THR A 136 15.14 1.89 9.73
C THR A 136 14.64 0.50 10.11
N ARG A 137 13.82 0.40 11.15
CA ARG A 137 13.31 -0.89 11.65
C ARG A 137 12.37 -1.55 10.65
N LEU A 138 11.53 -0.76 9.98
CA LEU A 138 10.67 -1.22 8.88
C LEU A 138 11.48 -1.81 7.73
N LEU A 139 12.48 -1.08 7.23
CA LEU A 139 13.31 -1.55 6.11
C LEU A 139 14.09 -2.81 6.50
N ASN A 140 14.72 -2.84 7.67
CA ASN A 140 15.45 -4.03 8.15
C ASN A 140 14.57 -5.27 8.23
N PHE A 141 13.35 -5.12 8.79
CA PHE A 141 12.42 -6.23 8.89
C PHE A 141 12.02 -6.73 7.50
N ALA A 142 11.61 -5.81 6.62
CA ALA A 142 11.06 -6.18 5.32
C ALA A 142 12.10 -6.87 4.41
N VAL A 143 13.36 -6.46 4.52
CA VAL A 143 14.48 -7.00 3.71
C VAL A 143 14.89 -8.40 4.18
N ARG A 144 14.81 -8.64 5.50
CA ARG A 144 15.08 -9.95 6.12
C ARG A 144 13.89 -10.90 6.05
N SER A 145 12.71 -10.42 5.63
CA SER A 145 11.53 -11.25 5.43
C SER A 145 11.82 -12.34 4.40
N SER A 146 11.30 -13.55 4.59
CA SER A 146 11.32 -14.60 3.55
C SER A 146 10.31 -14.33 2.44
N ASP A 147 9.29 -13.51 2.71
CA ASP A 147 8.23 -13.15 1.78
C ASP A 147 8.72 -12.14 0.73
N THR A 148 8.69 -12.57 -0.54
CA THR A 148 9.06 -11.76 -1.70
C THR A 148 8.16 -10.53 -1.88
N GLN A 149 6.88 -10.61 -1.53
CA GLN A 149 5.96 -9.46 -1.62
C GLN A 149 6.34 -8.37 -0.62
N VAL A 150 6.77 -8.75 0.58
CA VAL A 150 7.23 -7.81 1.61
C VAL A 150 8.54 -7.14 1.18
N LYS A 151 9.45 -7.88 0.55
CA LYS A 151 10.68 -7.30 -0.03
C LYS A 151 10.36 -6.32 -1.15
N GLN A 152 9.46 -6.68 -2.06
CA GLN A 152 9.05 -5.81 -3.17
C GLN A 152 8.42 -4.52 -2.65
N ALA A 153 7.49 -4.61 -1.69
CA ALA A 153 6.90 -3.45 -1.04
C ALA A 153 7.95 -2.54 -0.37
N CYS A 154 8.99 -3.13 0.23
CA CYS A 154 10.11 -2.39 0.79
C CYS A 154 10.89 -1.58 -0.25
N ILE A 155 11.16 -2.18 -1.41
CA ILE A 155 11.87 -1.51 -2.51
C ILE A 155 11.03 -0.32 -3.00
N GLU A 156 9.73 -0.52 -3.19
CA GLU A 156 8.81 0.55 -3.64
C GLU A 156 8.71 1.68 -2.61
N ILE A 157 8.60 1.37 -1.31
CA ILE A 157 8.65 2.38 -0.24
C ILE A 157 9.93 3.21 -0.32
N LEU A 158 11.09 2.55 -0.49
CA LEU A 158 12.37 3.26 -0.57
C LEU A 158 12.44 4.15 -1.82
N GLN A 159 11.96 3.64 -2.96
CA GLN A 159 11.92 4.40 -4.20
C GLN A 159 11.05 5.65 -4.06
N VAL A 160 9.84 5.51 -3.52
CA VAL A 160 8.94 6.67 -3.27
C VAL A 160 9.58 7.66 -2.29
N ALA A 161 10.24 7.18 -1.24
CA ALA A 161 10.93 8.04 -0.28
C ALA A 161 12.10 8.80 -0.93
N SER A 162 12.85 8.16 -1.83
CA SER A 162 13.93 8.78 -2.60
C SER A 162 13.41 9.86 -3.55
N ASP A 163 12.30 9.59 -4.24
CA ASP A 163 11.66 10.53 -5.16
C ASP A 163 11.11 11.77 -4.42
N THR A 164 10.55 11.56 -3.23
CA THR A 164 9.81 12.60 -2.49
C THR A 164 10.70 13.41 -1.55
N ASN A 165 11.72 12.80 -0.95
CA ASN A 165 12.61 13.45 0.01
C ASN A 165 14.03 12.83 -0.02
N PRO A 166 14.85 13.23 -1.01
CA PRO A 166 16.21 12.69 -1.15
C PRO A 166 17.11 13.01 0.05
N ASN A 167 16.84 14.12 0.76
CA ASN A 167 17.59 14.49 1.96
C ASN A 167 17.30 13.52 3.11
N PHE A 168 16.05 13.12 3.31
CA PHE A 168 15.68 12.11 4.32
C PHE A 168 16.42 10.79 4.06
N ILE A 169 16.45 10.32 2.81
CA ILE A 169 17.18 9.10 2.44
C ILE A 169 18.69 9.27 2.62
N ARG A 170 19.28 10.39 2.19
CA ARG A 170 20.72 10.64 2.37
C ARG A 170 21.13 10.66 3.84
N SER A 171 20.39 11.36 4.68
CA SER A 171 20.61 11.38 6.14
C SER A 171 20.40 10.00 6.76
N HIS A 172 19.44 9.22 6.25
CA HIS A 172 19.20 7.85 6.69
C HIS A 172 20.37 6.93 6.34
N ILE A 173 20.85 6.96 5.09
CA ILE A 173 21.99 6.17 4.61
C ILE A 173 23.24 6.54 5.41
N ALA A 174 23.54 7.82 5.59
CA ALA A 174 24.68 8.29 6.37
C ALA A 174 24.68 7.70 7.80
N ARG A 175 23.52 7.68 8.46
CA ARG A 175 23.33 7.06 9.78
C ARG A 175 23.41 5.53 9.74
N CYS A 176 22.99 4.89 8.65
CA CYS A 176 23.04 3.44 8.52
C CYS A 176 24.48 2.94 8.27
N LEU A 177 25.30 3.71 7.56
CA LEU A 177 26.71 3.41 7.33
C LEU A 177 27.51 3.42 8.63
N SER A 178 27.23 4.35 9.55
CA SER A 178 27.89 4.39 10.86
C SER A 178 27.45 3.27 11.82
N THR A 179 26.31 2.61 11.56
CA THR A 179 25.71 1.59 12.44
C THR A 179 25.74 0.18 11.85
N ASN A 180 26.43 -0.05 10.73
CA ASN A 180 26.47 -1.34 10.00
C ASN A 180 25.09 -1.96 9.68
N CYS A 181 24.04 -1.13 9.69
CA CYS A 181 22.65 -1.57 9.67
C CYS A 181 22.20 -2.11 8.29
N PHE A 182 22.87 -1.69 7.21
CA PHE A 182 22.42 -1.87 5.83
C PHE A 182 23.27 -2.82 4.99
N LYS A 183 24.25 -3.52 5.57
CA LYS A 183 25.21 -4.33 4.79
C LYS A 183 24.50 -5.40 3.94
N GLY A 184 23.51 -6.09 4.51
CA GLY A 184 22.70 -7.07 3.76
C GLY A 184 21.62 -6.47 2.84
N PHE A 185 21.29 -5.18 2.98
CA PHE A 185 20.28 -4.53 2.16
C PHE A 185 20.76 -4.31 0.73
N PHE A 186 21.93 -3.68 0.60
CA PHE A 186 22.53 -3.43 -0.71
C PHE A 186 22.87 -4.75 -1.40
N ASP A 187 23.37 -5.75 -0.67
CA ASP A 187 23.58 -7.09 -1.24
C ASP A 187 22.27 -7.71 -1.77
N THR A 188 21.17 -7.56 -1.02
CA THR A 188 19.85 -8.08 -1.44
C THR A 188 19.28 -7.32 -2.65
N ILE A 189 19.40 -5.99 -2.69
CA ILE A 189 18.96 -5.19 -3.85
C ILE A 189 19.83 -5.47 -5.06
N THR A 190 21.15 -5.51 -4.91
CA THR A 190 22.07 -5.79 -6.01
C THR A 190 21.78 -7.18 -6.58
N ASN A 191 21.56 -8.19 -5.74
CA ASN A 191 21.18 -9.52 -6.19
C ASN A 191 19.80 -9.55 -6.88
N HIS A 192 18.79 -8.86 -6.33
CA HIS A 192 17.46 -8.78 -6.94
C HIS A 192 17.46 -8.02 -8.28
N SER A 193 18.31 -7.00 -8.39
CA SER A 193 18.46 -6.19 -9.61
C SER A 193 19.24 -6.92 -10.70
N LEU A 194 20.17 -7.83 -10.33
CA LEU A 194 20.89 -8.68 -11.27
C LEU A 194 20.05 -9.87 -11.78
N THR A 195 19.06 -10.33 -11.00
CA THR A 195 18.11 -11.37 -11.44
C THR A 195 16.90 -10.83 -12.21
N GLY A 196 16.71 -9.51 -12.27
CA GLY A 196 15.50 -8.86 -12.79
C GLY A 196 15.57 -8.36 -14.23
N SER A 197 16.67 -8.54 -14.95
CA SER A 197 16.81 -8.09 -16.33
C SER A 197 16.34 -9.18 -17.31
N ASP A 198 15.06 -9.55 -17.23
CA ASP A 198 14.26 -10.12 -18.34
C ASP A 198 12.84 -10.44 -17.83
N ALA A 199 11.99 -9.43 -17.71
CA ALA A 199 10.54 -9.63 -17.74
C ALA A 199 9.84 -8.32 -18.09
N SER A 200 9.59 -8.11 -19.39
CA SER A 200 8.48 -7.28 -19.87
C SER A 200 7.15 -7.91 -19.45
N ILE A 201 6.84 -7.85 -18.16
CA ILE A 201 5.50 -8.06 -17.61
C ILE A 201 5.45 -7.15 -16.39
N MET A 202 4.81 -5.99 -16.49
CA MET A 202 4.31 -5.33 -15.27
C MET A 202 3.29 -6.28 -14.67
N PRO A 203 3.56 -6.94 -13.53
CA PRO A 203 2.45 -7.49 -12.77
C PRO A 203 1.79 -6.25 -12.19
N GLN A 204 0.59 -5.93 -12.67
CA GLN A 204 -0.27 -5.02 -11.94
C GLN A 204 -0.42 -5.61 -10.54
N PHE A 205 0.24 -5.00 -9.56
CA PHE A 205 0.19 -5.42 -8.18
C PHE A 205 -1.28 -5.34 -7.76
N LYS A 206 -1.97 -6.48 -7.75
CA LYS A 206 -3.18 -6.63 -6.94
C LYS A 206 -2.68 -6.59 -5.51
N SER A 207 -2.62 -5.37 -4.95
CA SER A 207 -2.43 -5.18 -3.53
C SER A 207 -3.34 -6.18 -2.81
N PRO A 208 -2.84 -7.01 -1.88
CA PRO A 208 -3.75 -7.59 -0.91
C PRO A 208 -4.53 -6.41 -0.31
N SER A 209 -5.86 -6.55 -0.20
CA SER A 209 -6.80 -5.53 0.26
C SER A 209 -6.51 -5.10 1.70
N VAL A 210 -5.37 -4.44 1.85
CA VAL A 210 -4.89 -3.82 3.04
C VAL A 210 -5.47 -2.40 3.03
N CYS A 211 -5.75 -1.94 4.22
CA CYS A 211 -6.61 -0.85 4.67
C CYS A 211 -6.73 0.47 3.86
N LEU A 212 -5.91 0.75 2.84
CA LEU A 212 -5.82 2.09 2.24
C LEU A 212 -6.08 2.15 0.72
N ALA A 213 -6.17 1.02 0.01
CA ALA A 213 -6.57 1.03 -1.39
C ALA A 213 -7.47 -0.16 -1.73
#